data_AF-A0A091I1U9-F1
#
_entry.id   AF-A0A091I1U9-F1
#
_cell.length_a   1.000
_cell.length_b   1.000
_cell.length_c   1.000
_cell.angle_alpha   90.00
_cell.angle_beta   90.00
_cell.angle_gamma   90.00
#
_symmetry.space_group_name_H-M   'P 1'
#
loop_
_entity.id
_entity.type
_entity.pdbx_description
1 polymer ?
#
loop_
_entity_poly.entity_id
_entity_poly.type
_entity_poly.pdbx_seq_one_letter_code
_entity_poly.pdbx_strand_id
1 'polypeptide(L)'
;MNDVLENELQCTICSEHFIEAVTLNCAHSFCSYCINEWTKRKVECPICRQEITSKTRSLVLDNCIDRMVEKLNVEMKQHRLTLIRERTEKQNVLVSPAMDNDSSVPSSIYSVLLISSCDGEDCEEDSCYNESNCII
;
A
#
# COMPACT_ATOMS: atom_id res chain seq x y z
N MET A 1 20.38 -2.82 -18.67
CA MET A 1 19.54 -1.61 -18.82
C MET A 1 18.39 -1.58 -17.79
N ASN A 2 18.17 -2.63 -16.98
CA ASN A 2 17.18 -2.63 -15.88
C ASN A 2 17.73 -2.00 -14.58
N ASP A 3 19.04 -2.10 -14.33
CA ASP A 3 19.64 -1.71 -13.03
C ASP A 3 19.51 -0.22 -12.69
N VAL A 4 19.51 0.66 -13.71
CA VAL A 4 19.34 2.11 -13.47
C VAL A 4 17.92 2.41 -12.99
N LEU A 5 16.90 1.76 -13.57
CA LEU A 5 15.50 1.98 -13.18
C LEU A 5 15.17 1.41 -11.80
N GLU A 6 15.85 0.33 -11.41
CA GLU A 6 15.71 -0.27 -10.07
C GLU A 6 16.19 0.68 -8.97
N ASN A 7 17.23 1.47 -9.22
CA ASN A 7 17.75 2.44 -8.25
C ASN A 7 16.90 3.72 -8.16
N GLU A 8 16.33 4.19 -9.28
CA GLU A 8 15.52 5.42 -9.31
C GLU A 8 14.13 5.26 -8.65
N LEU A 9 13.67 4.00 -8.45
CA LEU A 9 12.38 3.69 -7.83
C LEU A 9 12.48 3.34 -6.34
N GLN A 10 13.62 3.63 -5.70
CA GLN A 10 13.86 3.37 -4.29
C GLN A 10 13.64 4.59 -3.41
N CYS A 11 12.99 4.37 -2.27
CA CYS A 11 12.81 5.36 -1.22
C CYS A 11 14.11 5.57 -0.47
N THR A 12 14.65 6.78 -0.48
CA THR A 12 15.91 7.12 0.21
C THR A 12 15.86 7.01 1.74
N ILE A 13 14.66 6.92 2.34
CA ILE A 13 14.48 6.76 3.79
C ILE A 13 14.66 5.30 4.23
N CYS A 14 14.12 4.35 3.45
CA CYS A 14 14.12 2.93 3.83
C CYS A 14 14.94 2.03 2.89
N SER A 15 15.49 2.59 1.81
CA SER A 15 16.26 1.89 0.77
C SER A 15 15.49 0.75 0.09
N GLU A 16 14.17 0.85 0.03
CA GLU A 16 13.28 -0.13 -0.59
C GLU A 16 12.51 0.52 -1.73
N HIS A 17 12.07 -0.28 -2.71
CA HIS A 17 11.14 0.19 -3.74
C HIS A 17 9.92 0.86 -3.09
N PHE A 18 9.48 2.00 -3.64
CA PHE A 18 8.37 2.75 -3.03
C PHE A 18 7.17 1.83 -2.75
N ILE A 19 6.64 1.95 -1.53
CA ILE A 19 5.36 1.38 -1.13
C ILE A 19 4.45 2.59 -0.94
N GLU A 20 3.37 2.65 -1.71
CA GLU A 20 2.45 3.77 -1.69
C GLU A 20 3.17 5.11 -1.97
N ALA A 21 3.71 5.26 -3.17
CA ALA A 21 4.56 6.39 -3.53
C ALA A 21 3.83 7.73 -3.35
N VAL A 22 4.46 8.65 -2.61
CA VAL A 22 4.00 10.02 -2.39
C VAL A 22 5.05 10.97 -2.93
N THR A 23 4.62 11.90 -3.78
CA THR A 23 5.45 12.98 -4.31
C THR A 23 5.12 14.28 -3.59
N LEU A 24 6.15 15.02 -3.19
CA LEU A 24 6.04 16.29 -2.50
C LEU A 24 5.93 17.47 -3.48
N ASN A 25 5.60 18.66 -2.98
CA ASN A 25 5.63 19.92 -3.75
C ASN A 25 6.98 20.21 -4.41
N CYS A 26 8.08 19.71 -3.85
CA CYS A 26 9.43 19.82 -4.41
C CYS A 26 9.80 18.69 -5.41
N ALA A 27 8.82 17.91 -5.85
CA ALA A 27 8.94 16.79 -6.79
C ALA A 27 9.76 15.56 -6.31
N HIS A 28 10.22 15.53 -5.07
CA HIS A 28 10.83 14.32 -4.50
C HIS A 28 9.78 13.32 -4.02
N SER A 29 10.04 12.02 -4.24
CA SER A 29 9.12 10.94 -3.90
C SER A 29 9.64 10.06 -2.76
N PHE A 30 8.72 9.55 -1.94
CA PHE A 30 8.98 8.69 -0.79
C PHE A 30 7.85 7.69 -0.61
N CYS A 31 8.03 6.66 0.22
CA CYS A 31 6.90 5.85 0.67
C CYS A 31 5.97 6.69 1.56
N SER A 32 4.66 6.51 1.44
CA SER A 32 3.65 7.16 2.29
C SER A 32 3.98 7.03 3.79
N TYR A 33 4.22 5.80 4.25
CA TYR A 33 4.64 5.52 5.63
C TYR A 33 5.88 6.33 6.04
N CYS A 34 6.94 6.27 5.24
CA CYS A 34 8.24 6.85 5.58
C CYS A 34 8.16 8.37 5.70
N ILE A 35 7.49 9.05 4.76
CA ILE A 35 7.39 10.50 4.81
C ILE A 35 6.45 10.97 5.92
N ASN A 36 5.44 10.18 6.26
CA ASN A 36 4.56 10.48 7.39
C ASN A 36 5.32 10.39 8.73
N GLU A 37 6.10 9.33 8.94
CA GLU A 37 6.98 9.22 10.12
C GLU A 37 8.00 10.37 10.19
N TRP A 38 8.61 10.75 9.07
CA TRP A 38 9.55 11.88 9.01
C TRP A 38 8.88 13.19 9.45
N THR A 39 7.68 13.47 8.92
CA THR A 39 6.96 14.71 9.21
C THR A 39 6.48 14.84 10.65
N LYS A 40 6.46 13.76 11.44
CA LYS A 40 6.24 13.84 12.90
C LYS A 40 7.36 14.60 13.62
N ARG A 41 8.57 14.63 13.04
CA ARG A 41 9.74 15.31 13.61
C ARG A 41 10.05 16.62 12.91
N LYS A 42 9.99 16.64 11.57
CA LYS A 42 10.32 17.82 10.76
C LYS A 42 9.48 17.90 9.50
N VAL A 43 8.89 19.07 9.24
CA VAL A 43 8.05 19.33 8.06
C VAL A 43 8.91 19.86 6.89
N GLU A 44 10.03 19.19 6.61
CA GLU A 44 10.96 19.53 5.54
C GLU A 44 11.26 18.29 4.67
N CYS A 45 11.50 18.47 3.37
CA CYS A 45 11.89 17.38 2.49
C CYS A 45 13.22 16.76 2.95
N PRO A 46 13.32 15.43 3.12
CA PRO A 46 14.57 14.76 3.51
C PRO A 46 15.76 15.01 2.56
N ILE A 47 15.48 15.30 1.28
CA ILE A 47 16.50 15.47 0.24
C ILE A 47 16.91 16.94 0.11
N CYS A 48 15.97 17.82 -0.26
CA CYS A 48 16.29 19.22 -0.57
C CYS A 48 16.00 20.19 0.58
N ARG A 49 15.44 19.72 1.71
CA ARG A 49 15.09 20.53 2.89
C ARG A 49 14.05 21.63 2.66
N GLN A 50 13.39 21.64 1.50
CA GLN A 50 12.27 22.53 1.25
C GLN A 50 11.09 22.16 2.14
N GLU A 51 10.36 23.16 2.65
CA GLU A 51 9.15 22.96 3.45
C GLU A 51 8.10 22.17 2.67
N ILE A 52 7.46 21.21 3.36
CA ILE A 52 6.45 20.34 2.77
C ILE A 52 5.08 21.01 2.88
N THR A 53 4.55 21.45 1.74
CA THR A 53 3.22 22.09 1.66
C THR A 53 2.16 21.16 1.06
N SER A 54 2.56 20.15 0.29
CA SER A 54 1.65 19.16 -0.29
C SER A 54 2.28 17.78 -0.37
N LYS A 55 1.42 16.76 -0.30
CA LYS A 55 1.74 15.34 -0.48
C LYS A 55 0.73 14.74 -1.46
N THR A 56 1.17 14.19 -2.58
CA THR A 56 0.28 13.63 -3.61
C THR A 56 0.67 12.19 -3.91
N ARG A 57 -0.29 11.27 -3.85
CA ARG A 57 -0.09 9.87 -4.23
C ARG A 57 0.18 9.75 -5.73
N SER A 58 1.19 8.98 -6.09
CA SER A 58 1.60 8.77 -7.49
C SER A 58 1.25 7.35 -7.95
N LEU A 59 0.05 7.20 -8.50
CA LEU A 59 -0.40 5.92 -9.07
C LEU A 59 0.50 5.43 -10.21
N VAL A 60 1.12 6.36 -10.95
CA VAL A 60 2.04 6.00 -12.04
C VAL A 60 3.28 5.29 -11.49
N LEU A 61 3.84 5.77 -10.38
CA LEU A 61 4.98 5.13 -9.71
C LEU A 61 4.56 3.79 -9.11
N ASP A 62 3.43 3.74 -8.41
CA ASP A 62 2.91 2.49 -7.82
C ASP A 62 2.74 1.41 -8.90
N ASN A 63 2.02 1.72 -9.99
CA ASN A 63 1.80 0.80 -11.10
C ASN A 63 3.10 0.39 -11.82
N CYS A 64 4.08 1.29 -11.90
CA CYS A 64 5.38 0.98 -12.51
C CYS A 64 6.15 -0.03 -11.66
N ILE A 65 6.18 0.20 -10.35
CA ILE A 65 6.86 -0.67 -9.40
C ILE A 65 6.20 -2.03 -9.35
N ASP A 66 4.87 -2.11 -9.36
CA ASP A 66 4.17 -3.40 -9.33
C ASP A 66 4.54 -4.27 -10.55
N ARG A 67 4.59 -3.67 -11.75
CA ARG A 67 5.05 -4.38 -12.97
C ARG A 67 6.51 -4.80 -12.91
N MET A 68 7.36 -4.03 -12.22
CA MET A 68 8.76 -4.35 -12.06
C MET A 68 8.96 -5.49 -11.05
N VAL A 69 8.28 -5.39 -9.91
CA VAL A 69 8.28 -6.40 -8.84
C VAL A 69 7.80 -7.75 -9.34
N GLU A 70 6.84 -7.78 -10.26
CA GLU A 70 6.35 -9.04 -10.85
C GLU A 70 7.46 -9.85 -11.54
N LYS A 71 8.53 -9.21 -11.99
CA LYS A 71 9.67 -9.87 -12.64
C LYS A 71 10.80 -10.26 -11.68
N LEU A 72 10.70 -9.87 -10.41
CA LEU A 72 11.70 -10.21 -9.39
C LEU A 72 11.53 -11.65 -8.90
N ASN A 73 12.55 -12.16 -8.21
CA ASN A 73 12.52 -13.49 -7.61
C ASN A 73 11.50 -13.56 -6.44
N VAL A 74 11.15 -14.78 -6.05
CA VAL A 74 10.14 -15.05 -5.01
C VAL A 74 10.53 -14.44 -3.67
N GLU A 75 11.83 -14.48 -3.32
CA GLU A 75 12.35 -13.95 -2.07
C GLU A 75 12.14 -12.43 -1.96
N MET A 76 12.47 -11.68 -3.00
CA MET A 76 12.27 -10.22 -3.05
C MET A 76 10.78 -9.85 -3.01
N LYS A 77 9.93 -10.62 -3.69
CA LYS A 77 8.46 -10.43 -3.62
C LYS A 77 7.96 -10.64 -2.19
N GLN A 78 8.38 -11.71 -1.54
CA GLN A 78 8.00 -12.02 -0.15
C GLN A 78 8.47 -10.95 0.82
N HIS A 79 9.72 -10.47 0.69
CA HIS A 79 10.25 -9.37 1.47
C HIS A 79 9.38 -8.11 1.35
N ARG A 80 9.03 -7.72 0.12
CA ARG A 80 8.15 -6.57 -0.12
C ARG A 80 6.77 -6.75 0.54
N LEU A 81 6.16 -7.94 0.44
CA LEU A 81 4.86 -8.21 1.05
C LEU A 81 4.90 -8.12 2.58
N THR A 82 5.98 -8.62 3.21
CA THR A 82 6.20 -8.48 4.66
C THR A 82 6.27 -7.01 5.06
N LEU A 83 7.05 -6.19 4.34
CA LEU A 83 7.14 -4.75 4.59
C LEU A 83 5.79 -4.04 4.46
N ILE A 84 4.99 -4.40 3.44
CA ILE A 84 3.65 -3.83 3.25
C ILE A 84 2.76 -4.17 4.45
N ARG A 85 2.74 -5.44 4.88
CA ARG A 85 1.94 -5.90 6.02
C ARG A 85 2.29 -5.12 7.30
N GLU A 86 3.58 -5.07 7.64
CA GLU A 86 4.05 -4.38 8.85
C GLU A 86 3.69 -2.89 8.86
N ARG A 87 3.75 -2.22 7.71
CA ARG A 87 3.41 -0.79 7.59
C ARG A 87 1.91 -0.56 7.72
N THR A 88 1.09 -1.42 7.11
CA THR A 88 -0.37 -1.36 7.22
C THR A 88 -0.83 -1.56 8.66
N GLU A 89 -0.27 -2.55 9.37
CA GLU A 89 -0.58 -2.79 10.79
C GLU A 89 -0.23 -1.56 11.65
N LYS A 90 0.95 -0.98 11.46
CA LYS A 90 1.39 0.22 12.19
C LYS A 90 0.54 1.45 11.88
N GLN A 91 0.00 1.57 10.66
CA GLN A 91 -0.89 2.65 10.28
C GLN A 91 -2.32 2.45 10.80
N ASN A 92 -2.80 1.21 10.89
CA ASN A 92 -4.16 0.90 11.39
C ASN A 92 -4.31 1.10 12.91
N VAL A 93 -3.25 0.92 13.70
CA VAL A 93 -3.28 1.17 15.16
C VAL A 93 -3.50 2.66 15.49
N LEU A 94 -3.20 3.58 14.57
CA LEU A 94 -3.35 5.03 14.76
C LEU A 94 -4.74 5.55 14.34
N VAL A 95 -5.59 4.70 13.72
CA VAL A 95 -6.98 5.02 13.39
C VAL A 95 -7.86 4.28 14.39
N SER A 96 -8.03 4.85 15.59
CA SER A 96 -9.14 4.46 16.46
C SER A 96 -10.47 4.67 15.70
N PRO A 97 -11.50 3.84 15.93
CA PRO A 97 -12.76 3.96 15.22
C PRO A 97 -13.48 5.25 15.67
N ALA A 98 -13.30 6.32 14.91
CA ALA A 98 -14.24 7.43 14.92
C ALA A 98 -15.51 6.91 14.24
N MET A 99 -16.59 6.81 15.02
CA MET A 99 -17.91 6.45 14.54
C MET A 99 -18.52 7.61 13.77
N ASP A 100 -18.10 7.83 12.52
CA ASP A 100 -18.79 8.75 11.63
C ASP A 100 -19.25 8.01 10.38
N ASN A 101 -20.55 7.74 10.36
CA ASN A 101 -21.31 7.23 9.24
C ASN A 101 -21.30 8.26 8.11
N ASP A 102 -20.40 8.11 7.14
CA ASP A 102 -20.60 8.67 5.81
C ASP A 102 -20.12 7.68 4.74
N SER A 103 -21.06 7.33 3.86
CA SER A 103 -20.93 6.37 2.79
C SER A 103 -20.08 6.93 1.66
N SER A 104 -18.76 6.83 1.78
CA SER A 104 -17.84 7.01 0.65
C SER A 104 -16.47 6.38 0.93
N VAL A 105 -16.44 5.05 1.08
CA VAL A 105 -15.18 4.30 1.20
C VAL A 105 -14.54 4.18 -0.19
N PRO A 106 -13.26 4.59 -0.40
CA PRO A 106 -12.58 4.42 -1.68
C PRO A 106 -12.48 2.95 -2.09
N SER A 107 -12.64 2.70 -3.39
CA SER A 107 -12.74 1.37 -4.04
C SER A 107 -11.63 0.36 -3.75
N SER A 108 -10.56 0.72 -3.04
CA SER A 108 -9.41 -0.16 -2.75
C SER A 108 -9.47 -0.87 -1.41
N ILE A 109 -10.46 -0.59 -0.55
CA ILE A 109 -10.59 -1.22 0.78
C ILE A 109 -11.47 -2.50 0.73
N TYR A 110 -12.31 -2.66 -0.30
CA TYR A 110 -13.29 -3.74 -0.39
C TYR A 110 -12.67 -5.15 -0.48
N SER A 111 -11.44 -5.27 -0.96
CA SER A 111 -10.74 -6.55 -1.08
C SER A 111 -10.16 -7.09 0.23
N VAL A 112 -10.05 -6.27 1.29
CA VAL A 112 -9.45 -6.69 2.57
C VAL A 112 -10.51 -7.06 3.62
N LEU A 113 -11.73 -6.55 3.49
CA LEU A 113 -12.81 -6.78 4.45
C LEU A 113 -13.59 -8.09 4.23
N LEU A 114 -13.29 -8.88 3.18
CA LEU A 114 -13.96 -10.16 2.89
C LEU A 114 -13.15 -11.40 3.31
N ILE A 115 -12.14 -11.24 4.18
CA ILE A 115 -11.46 -12.39 4.80
C ILE A 115 -11.58 -12.23 6.32
N SER A 116 -12.79 -12.40 6.83
CA SER A 116 -13.03 -12.64 8.26
C SER A 116 -13.91 -13.86 8.43
N SER A 117 -13.35 -14.84 9.14
CA SER A 117 -14.00 -15.96 9.83
C SER A 117 -14.33 -17.21 9.00
N CYS A 118 -13.32 -18.03 8.74
CA CYS A 118 -13.51 -19.48 8.78
C CYS A 118 -12.76 -20.04 10.02
N ASP A 119 -13.42 -19.95 11.17
CA ASP A 119 -13.11 -20.84 12.28
C ASP A 119 -13.63 -22.22 11.89
N GLY A 120 -12.75 -23.23 11.95
CA GLY A 120 -13.09 -24.59 11.57
C GLY A 120 -13.98 -25.26 12.59
N GLU A 121 -15.12 -25.80 12.14
CA GLU A 121 -15.79 -26.97 12.70
C GLU A 121 -16.41 -27.79 11.54
N ASP A 122 -16.23 -29.10 11.60
CA ASP A 122 -16.61 -30.10 10.60
C ASP A 122 -18.09 -30.03 10.18
N CYS A 123 -18.36 -30.07 8.87
CA CYS A 123 -19.69 -30.32 8.31
C CYS A 123 -19.56 -31.25 7.10
N GLU A 124 -20.08 -32.47 7.22
CA GLU A 124 -20.12 -33.51 6.19
C GLU A 124 -21.08 -33.17 5.03
N GLU A 125 -20.77 -33.75 3.86
CA GLU A 125 -21.58 -33.99 2.64
C GLU A 125 -22.93 -33.26 2.43
N ASP A 126 -23.04 -32.45 1.36
CA ASP A 126 -23.75 -32.79 0.11
C ASP A 126 -24.28 -31.55 -0.67
N SER A 127 -23.92 -31.52 -1.97
CA SER A 127 -24.58 -30.89 -3.13
C SER A 127 -25.22 -29.49 -3.04
N CYS A 128 -24.83 -28.57 -3.93
CA CYS A 128 -25.76 -27.97 -4.92
C CYS A 128 -25.00 -27.12 -5.96
N TYR A 129 -25.06 -27.55 -7.21
CA TYR A 129 -24.89 -26.71 -8.41
C TYR A 129 -26.01 -25.67 -8.49
N ASN A 130 -25.69 -24.44 -8.91
CA ASN A 130 -26.39 -23.65 -9.94
C ASN A 130 -25.78 -22.22 -9.96
N GLU A 131 -25.13 -21.80 -11.04
CA GLU A 131 -25.73 -21.21 -12.25
C GLU A 131 -26.73 -20.08 -11.99
N SER A 132 -26.37 -18.92 -12.54
CA SER A 132 -27.28 -17.89 -13.07
C SER A 132 -28.11 -17.08 -12.07
N ASN A 133 -27.70 -15.82 -11.87
CA ASN A 133 -28.59 -14.70 -12.21
C ASN A 133 -27.83 -13.36 -12.35
N CYS A 134 -27.69 -12.93 -13.60
CA CYS A 134 -27.68 -11.50 -13.94
C CYS A 134 -29.06 -10.91 -13.61
N ILE A 135 -29.11 -9.78 -12.90
CA ILE A 135 -30.21 -8.82 -13.04
C ILE A 135 -29.60 -7.43 -13.19
N ILE A 136 -29.74 -6.96 -14.44
CA ILE A 136 -29.95 -5.61 -15.00
C ILE A 136 -29.82 -4.42 -14.04
#